data_AF-A0A822DGT2-F1
#
_entry.id   AF-A0A822DGT2-F1
#
_cell.length_a   1.000
_cell.length_b   1.000
_cell.length_c   1.000
_cell.angle_alpha   90.00
_cell.angle_beta   90.00
_cell.angle_gamma   90.00
#
_symmetry.space_group_name_H-M   'P 1'
#
loop_
_entity.id
_entity.type
_entity.pdbx_description
1 polymer ?
#
loop_
_entity_poly.entity_id
_entity_poly.type
_entity_poly.pdbx_seq_one_letter_code
_entity_poly.pdbx_strand_id
1 'polypeptide(L)'
;MKTCRCDHTSNCIYPAGIYNQSKVIVPNEVFSHNASLLFAVPGFQVGCVPQNALLQSTLQCFYNQSCLDMVITLTGALPNASALNISGSSSRFDPTTTISVIFDNLMLESWHNSIDFAAYFRAWAP
;
A
#
# COMPACT_ATOMS: atom_id res chain seq x y z
N MET A 1 -24.24 -7.65 0.47
CA MET A 1 -22.78 -7.71 0.67
C MET A 1 -22.27 -8.96 -0.02
N LYS A 2 -21.38 -8.84 -1.02
CA LYS A 2 -20.76 -10.03 -1.63
C LYS A 2 -19.74 -10.60 -0.63
N THR A 3 -19.89 -11.87 -0.29
CA THR A 3 -18.96 -12.57 0.60
C THR A 3 -17.66 -12.78 -0.16
N CYS A 4 -16.64 -12.04 0.24
CA CYS A 4 -15.33 -12.07 -0.39
C CYS A 4 -14.52 -13.20 0.23
N ARG A 5 -14.42 -14.34 -0.47
CA ARG A 5 -13.70 -15.52 0.03
C ARG A 5 -12.60 -15.98 -0.95
N CYS A 6 -11.42 -16.21 -0.39
CA CYS A 6 -10.21 -16.50 -1.16
C CYS A 6 -10.11 -17.94 -1.68
N ASP A 7 -10.97 -18.82 -1.20
CA ASP A 7 -11.16 -20.18 -1.73
C ASP A 7 -11.95 -20.21 -3.05
N HIS A 8 -12.73 -19.16 -3.35
CA HIS A 8 -13.54 -19.09 -4.57
C HIS A 8 -13.02 -18.08 -5.60
N THR A 9 -12.46 -16.95 -5.16
CA THR A 9 -12.02 -15.89 -6.08
C THR A 9 -10.70 -15.28 -5.63
N SER A 10 -9.74 -15.18 -6.54
CA SER A 10 -8.46 -14.49 -6.30
C SER A 10 -8.55 -12.96 -6.44
N ASN A 11 -9.56 -12.47 -7.19
CA ASN A 11 -9.72 -11.05 -7.53
C ASN A 11 -10.55 -10.26 -6.52
N CYS A 12 -10.87 -10.86 -5.37
CA CYS A 12 -11.55 -10.17 -4.29
C CYS A 12 -10.61 -9.13 -3.66
N ILE A 13 -10.98 -7.85 -3.75
CA ILE A 13 -10.26 -6.72 -3.17
C ILE A 13 -11.26 -5.82 -2.46
N TYR A 14 -10.90 -5.37 -1.26
CA TYR A 14 -11.72 -4.51 -0.43
C TYR A 14 -10.85 -3.63 0.48
N PRO A 15 -11.40 -2.51 1.01
CA PRO A 15 -10.64 -1.60 1.84
C PRO A 15 -10.04 -2.29 3.07
N ALA A 16 -8.79 -1.96 3.37
CA ALA A 16 -8.11 -2.46 4.55
C ALA A 16 -8.73 -1.86 5.82
N GLY A 17 -8.86 -2.69 6.86
CA GLY A 17 -9.37 -2.27 8.14
C GLY A 17 -8.74 -3.03 9.29
N ILE A 18 -8.63 -2.36 10.43
CA ILE A 18 -8.26 -2.96 11.71
C ILE A 18 -9.56 -3.31 12.42
N TYR A 19 -9.69 -4.55 12.85
CA TYR A 19 -10.90 -5.08 13.46
C TYR A 19 -10.64 -5.50 14.90
N ASN A 20 -11.59 -5.21 15.79
CA ASN A 20 -11.63 -5.83 17.10
C ASN A 20 -12.14 -7.25 16.94
N GLN A 21 -11.25 -8.24 17.05
CA GLN A 21 -11.64 -9.64 17.00
C GLN A 21 -11.93 -10.14 18.41
N SER A 22 -13.21 -10.38 18.71
CA SER A 22 -13.58 -11.21 19.84
C SER A 22 -13.25 -12.66 19.50
N LYS A 23 -12.14 -13.17 20.03
CA LYS A 23 -11.78 -14.59 19.88
C LYS A 23 -12.69 -15.41 20.80
N VAL A 24 -13.56 -16.23 20.21
CA VAL A 24 -14.21 -17.32 20.95
C VAL A 24 -13.27 -18.51 20.85
N ILE A 25 -12.65 -18.87 21.97
CA ILE A 25 -11.84 -20.07 22.08
C ILE A 25 -12.80 -21.20 22.47
N VAL A 26 -13.04 -22.12 21.54
CA VAL A 26 -13.59 -23.44 21.87
C VAL A 26 -12.43 -24.45 21.83
N PRO A 27 -12.55 -25.62 22.48
CA PRO A 27 -11.51 -26.64 22.40
C PRO A 27 -11.18 -26.94 20.92
N ASN A 28 -9.92 -26.70 20.54
CA ASN A 28 -9.34 -26.94 19.21
C ASN A 28 -9.76 -26.03 18.05
N GLU A 29 -10.62 -25.02 18.27
CA GLU A 29 -11.00 -24.08 17.20
C GLU A 29 -11.07 -22.64 17.74
N VAL A 30 -10.49 -21.69 16.99
CA VAL A 30 -10.61 -20.26 17.27
C VAL A 30 -11.62 -19.69 16.29
N PHE A 31 -12.83 -19.45 16.77
CA PHE A 31 -13.85 -18.76 15.99
C PHE A 31 -13.79 -17.27 16.26
N SER A 32 -13.46 -16.49 15.23
CA SER A 32 -13.67 -15.04 15.26
C SER A 32 -15.13 -14.75 14.92
N HIS A 33 -15.99 -14.77 15.95
CA HIS A 33 -17.38 -14.35 15.81
C HIS A 33 -17.47 -12.84 16.06
N ASN A 34 -17.94 -12.11 15.06
CA ASN A 34 -18.18 -10.66 15.07
C ASN A 34 -16.89 -9.82 15.14
N ALA A 35 -16.33 -9.53 13.97
CA ALA A 35 -15.29 -8.54 13.81
C ALA A 35 -15.91 -7.14 13.63
N SER A 36 -15.79 -6.28 14.64
CA SER A 36 -16.19 -4.87 14.52
C SER A 36 -15.04 -4.06 13.94
N LEU A 37 -15.31 -3.30 12.88
CA LEU A 37 -14.33 -2.39 12.28
C LEU A 37 -13.98 -1.28 13.29
N LEU A 38 -12.72 -1.21 13.69
CA LEU A 38 -12.20 -0.13 14.55
C LEU A 38 -11.74 1.05 13.73
N PHE A 39 -11.03 0.78 12.64
CA PHE A 39 -10.43 1.81 11.80
C PHE A 39 -10.24 1.29 10.38
N ALA A 40 -10.76 2.00 9.39
CA ALA A 40 -10.43 1.76 7.98
C ALA A 40 -9.15 2.52 7.64
N VAL A 41 -8.15 1.84 7.09
CA VAL A 41 -6.87 2.46 6.72
C VAL A 41 -7.03 3.12 5.35
N PRO A 42 -7.07 4.47 5.25
CA PRO A 42 -7.31 5.16 4.00
C PRO A 42 -6.28 4.80 2.95
N GLY A 43 -6.78 4.52 1.74
CA GLY A 43 -5.93 4.20 0.59
C GLY A 43 -5.43 2.76 0.56
N PHE A 44 -5.47 2.01 1.65
CA PHE A 44 -5.02 0.61 1.66
C PHE A 44 -6.13 -0.32 1.22
N GLN A 45 -5.75 -1.30 0.41
CA GLN A 45 -6.60 -2.39 -0.03
C GLN A 45 -6.03 -3.71 0.48
N VAL A 46 -6.91 -4.65 0.79
CA VAL A 46 -6.56 -6.05 1.08
C VAL A 46 -7.31 -6.95 0.12
N GLY A 47 -6.75 -8.12 -0.12
CA GLY A 47 -7.34 -9.10 -1.02
C GLY A 47 -6.62 -10.42 -0.92
N CYS A 48 -7.14 -11.41 -1.62
CA CYS A 48 -6.64 -12.77 -1.58
C CYS A 48 -5.23 -12.91 -2.17
N VAL A 49 -4.88 -12.02 -3.09
CA VAL A 49 -3.54 -11.90 -3.67
C VAL A 49 -2.93 -10.58 -3.18
N PRO A 50 -1.98 -10.61 -2.23
CA PRO A 50 -1.41 -9.41 -1.62
C PRO A 50 -0.83 -8.42 -2.63
N GLN A 51 -0.19 -8.92 -3.69
CA GLN A 51 0.36 -8.10 -4.76
C GLN A 51 -0.72 -7.28 -5.48
N ASN A 52 -1.85 -7.90 -5.83
CA ASN A 52 -2.92 -7.21 -6.56
C ASN A 52 -3.58 -6.13 -5.67
N ALA A 53 -3.80 -6.46 -4.39
CA ALA A 53 -4.29 -5.49 -3.43
C ALA A 53 -3.31 -4.33 -3.21
N LEU A 54 -2.01 -4.62 -3.11
CA LEU A 54 -0.97 -3.60 -2.98
C LEU A 54 -0.98 -2.65 -4.19
N LEU A 55 -0.99 -3.18 -5.42
CA LEU A 55 -0.98 -2.36 -6.63
C LEU A 55 -2.20 -1.43 -6.73
N GLN A 56 -3.35 -1.84 -6.18
CA GLN A 56 -4.57 -1.04 -6.11
C GLN A 56 -4.63 -0.12 -4.88
N SER A 57 -3.71 -0.27 -3.94
CA SER A 57 -3.58 0.63 -2.79
C SER A 57 -2.92 1.95 -3.19
N THR A 58 -3.03 2.93 -2.32
CA THR A 58 -2.38 4.25 -2.42
C THR A 58 -1.56 4.49 -1.15
N LEU A 59 -0.71 5.51 -1.16
CA LEU A 59 0.14 5.85 -0.01
C LEU A 59 -0.51 6.88 0.93
N GLN A 60 -1.81 7.16 0.77
CA GLN A 60 -2.54 8.21 1.47
C GLN A 60 -2.28 8.25 2.99
N CYS A 61 -2.32 7.11 3.68
CA CYS A 61 -2.09 7.05 5.13
C CYS A 61 -0.66 7.46 5.53
N PHE A 62 0.35 7.18 4.70
CA PHE A 62 1.75 7.54 5.00
C PHE A 62 1.99 9.05 5.02
N TYR A 63 1.12 9.84 4.39
CA TYR A 63 1.19 11.29 4.38
C TYR A 63 0.30 11.95 5.44
N ASN A 64 -0.35 11.16 6.30
CA ASN A 64 -1.28 11.66 7.32
C ASN A 64 -0.87 11.14 8.70
N GLN A 65 -0.37 12.04 9.56
CA GLN A 65 0.12 11.67 10.89
C GLN A 65 -0.98 11.03 11.74
N SER A 66 -2.18 11.59 11.74
CA SER A 66 -3.31 11.03 12.49
C SER A 66 -3.69 9.63 12.03
N CYS A 67 -3.52 9.32 10.74
CA CYS A 67 -3.71 7.96 10.24
C CYS A 67 -2.65 7.00 10.79
N LEU A 68 -1.37 7.39 10.72
CA LEU A 68 -0.27 6.57 11.26
C LEU A 68 -0.42 6.37 12.77
N ASP A 69 -0.77 7.41 13.52
CA ASP A 69 -0.99 7.34 14.97
C ASP A 69 -2.09 6.32 15.32
N MET A 70 -3.17 6.27 14.53
CA MET A 70 -4.23 5.27 14.69
C MET A 70 -3.73 3.85 14.42
N VAL A 71 -2.94 3.66 13.35
CA VAL A 71 -2.35 2.35 13.03
C VAL A 71 -1.39 1.89 14.13
N ILE A 72 -0.50 2.77 14.59
CA ILE A 72 0.48 2.49 15.66
C ILE A 72 -0.25 2.13 16.96
N THR A 73 -1.26 2.91 17.32
CA THR A 73 -2.02 2.71 18.56
C THR A 73 -2.79 1.39 18.56
N LEU A 74 -3.40 1.03 17.42
CA LEU A 74 -4.25 -0.16 17.32
C LEU A 74 -3.48 -1.45 17.05
N THR A 75 -2.27 -1.38 16.48
CA THR A 75 -1.49 -2.58 16.09
C THR A 75 -0.19 -2.74 16.87
N GLY A 76 0.34 -1.68 17.49
CA GLY A 76 1.68 -1.64 18.05
C GLY A 76 2.80 -1.72 17.00
N ALA A 77 2.47 -1.75 15.70
CA ALA A 77 3.43 -1.79 14.61
C ALA A 77 4.01 -0.40 14.34
N LEU A 78 5.22 -0.36 13.75
CA LEU A 78 5.90 0.87 13.32
C LEU A 78 6.09 1.92 14.44
N PRO A 79 6.71 1.56 15.58
CA PRO A 79 6.95 2.52 16.64
C PRO A 79 7.79 3.70 16.12
N ASN A 80 7.34 4.92 16.42
CA ASN A 80 7.97 6.18 15.99
C ASN A 80 7.90 6.47 14.48
N ALA A 81 6.92 5.94 13.76
CA ALA A 81 6.70 6.37 12.38
C ALA A 81 6.09 7.78 12.32
N SER A 82 6.71 8.63 11.52
CA SER A 82 6.21 9.97 11.22
C SER A 82 5.69 10.04 9.79
N ALA A 83 4.69 10.88 9.57
CA ALA A 83 4.14 11.12 8.25
C ALA A 83 5.20 11.70 7.31
N LEU A 84 5.12 11.25 6.05
CA LEU A 84 5.95 11.76 4.97
C LEU A 84 5.61 13.23 4.70
N ASN A 85 6.64 14.04 4.50
CA ASN A 85 6.48 15.47 4.29
C ASN A 85 6.17 15.81 2.82
N ILE A 86 5.04 16.46 2.55
CA ILE A 86 4.66 16.98 1.22
C ILE A 86 5.29 18.36 0.93
N SER A 87 5.76 19.08 1.95
CA SER A 87 6.00 20.53 1.85
C SER A 87 7.33 20.97 1.22
N GLY A 88 8.18 20.05 0.74
CA GLY A 88 9.54 20.39 0.27
C GLY A 88 9.74 20.54 -1.24
N SER A 89 8.97 19.81 -2.04
CA SER A 89 8.99 19.86 -3.51
C SER A 89 7.78 19.07 -3.99
N SER A 90 7.10 19.54 -5.03
CA SER A 90 5.91 18.87 -5.58
C SER A 90 6.22 17.39 -5.82
N SER A 91 5.69 16.50 -4.96
CA SER A 91 5.76 15.07 -5.23
C SER A 91 5.18 14.83 -6.61
N ARG A 92 5.91 14.10 -7.47
CA ARG A 92 5.43 13.73 -8.82
C ARG A 92 4.07 13.04 -8.77
N PHE A 93 3.77 12.37 -7.65
CA PHE A 93 2.53 11.63 -7.45
C PHE A 93 1.79 12.18 -6.24
N ASP A 94 0.49 12.40 -6.41
CA ASP A 94 -0.42 12.70 -5.31
C ASP A 94 -0.52 11.48 -4.37
N PRO A 95 -0.71 11.66 -3.05
CA PRO A 95 -0.89 10.56 -2.10
C PRO A 95 -2.02 9.59 -2.43
N THR A 96 -3.01 10.02 -3.22
CA THR A 96 -4.14 9.19 -3.70
C THR A 96 -3.83 8.43 -4.99
N THR A 97 -2.63 8.62 -5.56
CA THR A 97 -2.16 7.84 -6.71
C THR A 97 -1.98 6.38 -6.31
N THR A 98 -2.44 5.46 -7.16
CA THR A 98 -2.27 4.02 -6.89
C THR A 98 -0.82 3.61 -7.05
N ILE A 99 -0.42 2.61 -6.27
CA ILE A 99 0.92 2.04 -6.31
C ILE A 99 1.20 1.47 -7.72
N SER A 100 0.22 0.91 -8.41
CA SER A 100 0.38 0.49 -9.82
C SER A 100 0.90 1.61 -10.71
N VAL A 101 0.25 2.79 -10.67
CA VAL A 101 0.67 3.94 -11.47
C VAL A 101 2.07 4.40 -11.08
N ILE A 102 2.39 4.41 -9.78
CA ILE A 102 3.74 4.73 -9.31
C ILE A 102 4.77 3.75 -9.89
N PHE A 103 4.51 2.44 -9.80
CA PHE A 103 5.41 1.40 -10.33
C PHE A 103 5.59 1.50 -11.85
N ASP A 104 4.50 1.74 -12.59
CA ASP A 104 4.55 1.87 -14.05
C ASP A 104 5.40 3.08 -14.50
N ASN A 105 5.52 4.11 -13.66
CA ASN A 105 6.30 5.32 -13.91
C ASN A 105 7.68 5.31 -13.20
N LEU A 106 8.05 4.20 -12.56
CA LEU A 106 9.40 3.96 -12.00
C LEU A 106 10.26 3.11 -12.94
N MET A 107 9.63 2.31 -13.80
CA MET A 107 10.32 1.52 -14.81
C MET A 107 10.69 2.42 -16.00
N LEU A 108 11.84 2.16 -16.63
CA LEU A 108 12.24 2.84 -17.87
C LEU A 108 11.17 2.59 -18.94
N GLU A 109 10.49 3.64 -19.41
CA GLU A 109 9.39 3.49 -20.38
C GLU A 109 9.89 3.03 -21.76
N SER A 110 11.16 3.30 -22.08
CA SER A 110 11.82 2.78 -23.27
C SER A 110 13.34 2.71 -23.11
N TRP A 111 13.93 1.59 -23.53
CA TRP A 111 15.37 1.50 -23.76
C TRP A 111 15.68 2.14 -25.12
N HIS A 112 16.29 3.32 -25.12
CA HIS A 112 16.80 3.91 -26.35
C HIS A 112 18.08 3.15 -26.74
N ASN A 113 17.98 2.18 -27.64
CA ASN A 113 19.11 1.35 -28.08
C ASN A 113 20.15 2.11 -28.92
N SER A 114 19.92 3.38 -29.22
CA SER A 114 20.83 4.27 -29.95
C SER A 114 21.44 5.33 -29.03
N ILE A 115 21.96 4.91 -27.88
CA ILE A 115 22.90 5.76 -27.14
C ILE A 115 24.22 5.72 -27.89
N ASP A 116 24.58 6.81 -28.55
CA ASP A 116 25.92 7.00 -29.10
C ASP A 116 26.90 7.24 -27.93
N PHE A 117 27.44 6.15 -27.41
CA PHE A 117 28.43 6.19 -26.34
C PHE A 117 29.67 7.00 -26.75
N ALA A 118 30.03 7.05 -28.03
CA ALA A 118 31.17 7.85 -28.49
C ALA A 118 30.88 9.35 -28.38
N ALA A 119 29.66 9.79 -28.69
CA ALA A 119 29.24 11.18 -28.48
C ALA A 119 29.19 11.55 -26.98
N TYR A 120 28.70 10.64 -26.12
CA TYR A 120 28.68 10.84 -24.67
C TYR A 120 30.09 11.01 -24.09
N PHE A 121 31.02 10.13 -24.44
CA PHE A 121 32.40 10.22 -23.96
C PHE A 121 33.13 11.44 -24.53
N ARG A 122 32.90 11.84 -25.79
CA ARG A 122 33.53 13.06 -26.33
C ARG A 122 33.09 14.34 -25.65
N ALA A 123 31.84 14.41 -25.19
CA ALA A 123 31.31 15.61 -24.56
C ALA A 123 31.72 15.77 -23.09
N TRP A 124 32.04 14.65 -22.42
CA TRP A 124 32.21 14.65 -20.95
C TRP A 124 33.43 13.88 -20.43
N ALA A 125 34.29 13.34 -21.31
CA ALA A 125 35.61 12.83 -20.89
C ALA A 125 36.64 13.98 -20.89
N PRO A 126 37.50 14.08 -19.85
CA PRO A 126 38.53 15.11 -19.75
C PRO A 126 39.64 14.96 -20.79
#